data_AF-A0A4R0N838-F1
#
_entry.id   AF-A0A4R0N838-F1
#
_cell.length_a   1.000
_cell.length_b   1.000
_cell.length_c   1.000
_cell.angle_alpha   90.00
_cell.angle_beta   90.00
_cell.angle_gamma   90.00
#
_symmetry.space_group_name_H-M   'P 1'
#
loop_
_entity.id
_entity.type
_entity.pdbx_description
1 polymer ?
#
loop_
_entity_poly.entity_id
_entity_poly.type
_entity_poly.pdbx_seq_one_letter_code
_entity_poly.pdbx_strand_id
1 'polypeptide(L)'
;MKIKAPILTALIMSIFWGAFLSCSDSNKFEFKTGNIRNVFEAAKKSKKNVFVLITDSTCGKCKHFETFLKAQTSTISFLNKEYILYKADISNTDGRTVAEITKCPSYPFPYFFDYEGNLLAFGFPNNENFNVRNLDDVKIDQFKFSELYRLPITIENYKELVSLNMKATLLMSRDQSSKIKAFRLFQKSLDIAAYPYNLSKTSNNLQKLNMQNLNYRKKIDSYEVTASDKKLYKNSEYEEFVSSEVNPIEMATVYSIDKRTQDLGNIELSKPRKFNFTITNTSKTNITIKNVTHICDCIKFTWSKTKIRPKEYAEVNGVFTPFIDGAFSKEIFIHTDSYQPMTTVFITGTVK
;
A
#
# COMPACT_ATOMS: atom_id res chain seq x y z
N MET A 1 -53.73 -42.33 56.61
CA MET A 1 -53.38 -41.06 55.93
C MET A 1 -52.82 -41.41 54.57
N LYS A 2 -53.59 -41.18 53.49
CA LYS A 2 -53.19 -41.47 52.10
C LYS A 2 -52.28 -40.34 51.62
N ILE A 3 -51.07 -40.65 51.15
CA ILE A 3 -50.29 -39.73 50.32
C ILE A 3 -49.93 -40.50 49.04
N LYS A 4 -50.62 -40.13 47.96
CA LYS A 4 -50.30 -40.53 46.59
C LYS A 4 -49.11 -39.68 46.12
N ALA A 5 -48.05 -40.30 45.60
CA ALA A 5 -47.05 -39.62 44.79
C ALA A 5 -47.42 -39.75 43.30
N PRO A 6 -47.40 -38.68 42.50
CA PRO A 6 -47.85 -38.72 41.13
C PRO A 6 -46.74 -39.06 40.13
N ILE A 7 -47.20 -39.82 39.14
CA ILE A 7 -46.78 -40.05 37.76
C ILE A 7 -45.86 -38.97 37.16
N LEU A 8 -44.73 -39.43 36.63
CA LEU A 8 -43.79 -38.73 35.78
C LEU A 8 -44.40 -38.51 34.38
N THR A 9 -44.87 -37.31 34.07
CA THR A 9 -45.18 -36.88 32.70
C THR A 9 -43.97 -36.17 32.10
N ALA A 10 -43.25 -36.86 31.22
CA ALA A 10 -42.21 -36.27 30.39
C ALA A 10 -42.85 -35.38 29.32
N LEU A 11 -42.67 -34.07 29.46
CA LEU A 11 -43.07 -33.08 28.47
C LEU A 11 -42.01 -33.06 27.35
N ILE A 12 -42.31 -33.69 26.21
CA ILE A 12 -41.51 -33.55 24.99
C ILE A 12 -41.77 -32.15 24.44
N MET A 13 -40.89 -31.19 24.76
CA MET A 13 -40.80 -29.93 24.01
C MET A 13 -40.17 -30.23 22.65
N SER A 14 -41.03 -30.46 21.66
CA SER A 14 -40.72 -30.35 20.25
C SER A 14 -40.31 -28.90 19.95
N ILE A 15 -39.01 -28.65 20.01
CA ILE A 15 -38.40 -27.41 19.49
C ILE A 15 -38.71 -27.37 18.00
N PHE A 16 -39.63 -26.47 17.65
CA PHE A 16 -39.92 -26.01 16.30
C PHE A 16 -38.61 -25.50 15.68
N TRP A 17 -37.88 -26.39 14.99
CA TRP A 17 -36.80 -26.00 14.10
C TRP A 17 -37.43 -25.52 12.79
N GLY A 18 -38.11 -24.38 12.89
CA GLY A 18 -38.54 -23.60 11.74
C GLY A 18 -37.29 -23.02 11.10
N ALA A 19 -36.78 -23.73 10.10
CA ALA A 19 -35.80 -23.20 9.17
C ALA A 19 -36.41 -21.97 8.48
N PHE A 20 -36.15 -20.79 9.03
CA PHE A 20 -36.15 -19.57 8.24
C PHE A 20 -34.96 -19.67 7.26
N LEU A 21 -35.19 -20.40 6.17
CA LEU A 21 -34.53 -20.14 4.90
C LEU A 21 -35.00 -18.75 4.45
N SER A 22 -34.45 -17.72 5.07
CA SER A 22 -34.43 -16.40 4.46
C SER A 22 -33.52 -16.54 3.26
N CYS A 23 -34.11 -16.61 2.07
CA CYS A 23 -33.41 -16.34 0.83
C CYS A 23 -32.71 -14.99 1.00
N SER A 24 -31.41 -15.02 1.25
CA SER A 24 -30.60 -13.80 1.18
C SER A 24 -30.69 -13.31 -0.25
N ASP A 25 -31.18 -12.10 -0.45
CA ASP A 25 -31.09 -11.41 -1.74
C ASP A 25 -29.63 -11.41 -2.20
N SER A 26 -29.29 -12.29 -3.13
CA SER A 26 -27.94 -12.50 -3.65
C SER A 26 -27.42 -11.28 -4.43
N ASN A 27 -28.27 -10.26 -4.61
CA ASN A 27 -28.00 -9.01 -5.31
C ASN A 27 -27.76 -7.82 -4.39
N LYS A 28 -27.82 -7.96 -3.05
CA LYS A 28 -27.56 -6.83 -2.16
C LYS A 28 -26.04 -6.62 -2.02
N PHE A 29 -25.52 -5.61 -2.71
CA PHE A 29 -24.15 -5.12 -2.50
C PHE A 29 -24.03 -4.55 -1.09
N GLU A 30 -23.41 -5.29 -0.18
CA GLU A 30 -23.19 -4.84 1.19
C GLU A 30 -21.76 -5.14 1.63
N PHE A 31 -20.99 -4.08 1.80
CA PHE A 31 -19.67 -4.19 2.40
C PHE A 31 -19.80 -4.62 3.86
N LYS A 32 -19.03 -5.65 4.23
CA LYS A 32 -18.72 -5.90 5.63
C LYS A 32 -17.86 -4.74 6.16
N THR A 33 -18.12 -4.37 7.40
CA THR A 33 -17.36 -3.40 8.18
C THR A 33 -16.92 -4.05 9.49
N GLY A 34 -16.05 -3.37 10.24
CA GLY A 34 -15.53 -3.87 11.52
C GLY A 34 -14.21 -4.63 11.37
N ASN A 35 -13.97 -5.60 12.25
CA ASN A 35 -12.65 -6.17 12.43
C ASN A 35 -12.18 -7.04 11.26
N ILE A 36 -11.01 -6.73 10.70
CA ILE A 36 -10.43 -7.44 9.56
C ILE A 36 -10.20 -8.93 9.86
N ARG A 37 -9.91 -9.31 11.11
CA ARG A 37 -9.75 -10.73 11.47
C ARG A 37 -11.05 -11.49 11.28
N ASN A 38 -12.17 -10.95 11.76
CA ASN A 38 -13.47 -11.62 11.64
C ASN A 38 -13.84 -11.80 10.16
N VAL A 39 -13.46 -10.85 9.31
CA VAL A 39 -13.62 -10.95 7.84
C VAL A 39 -12.83 -12.13 7.29
N PHE A 40 -11.54 -12.25 7.62
CA PHE A 40 -10.71 -13.36 7.15
C PHE A 40 -11.09 -14.72 7.76
N GLU A 41 -11.63 -14.74 8.99
CA GLU A 41 -12.19 -15.96 9.59
C GLU A 41 -13.44 -16.43 8.84
N ALA A 42 -14.34 -15.51 8.49
CA ALA A 42 -15.49 -15.80 7.64
C ALA A 42 -15.07 -16.24 6.23
N ALA A 43 -14.04 -15.60 5.67
CA ALA A 43 -13.48 -15.91 4.35
C ALA A 43 -12.95 -17.34 4.33
N LYS A 44 -12.15 -17.72 5.35
CA LYS A 44 -11.62 -19.07 5.50
C LYS A 44 -12.70 -20.13 5.68
N LYS A 45 -13.75 -19.83 6.47
CA LYS A 45 -14.90 -20.74 6.66
C LYS A 45 -15.70 -20.95 5.38
N SER A 46 -15.86 -19.90 4.58
CA SER A 46 -16.63 -19.94 3.33
C SER A 46 -15.79 -20.28 2.08
N LYS A 47 -14.46 -20.39 2.23
CA LYS A 47 -13.48 -20.52 1.13
C LYS A 47 -13.62 -19.44 0.07
N LYS A 48 -14.07 -18.24 0.47
CA LYS A 48 -14.16 -17.07 -0.40
C LYS A 48 -12.94 -16.19 -0.23
N ASN A 49 -12.48 -15.57 -1.31
CA ASN A 49 -11.43 -14.56 -1.28
C ASN A 49 -11.93 -13.29 -0.54
N VAL A 50 -11.07 -12.31 -0.31
CA VAL A 50 -11.44 -11.04 0.34
C VAL A 50 -11.14 -9.88 -0.60
N PHE A 51 -12.18 -9.16 -1.00
CA PHE A 51 -12.04 -7.89 -1.70
C PHE A 51 -12.04 -6.79 -0.65
N VAL A 52 -10.95 -6.03 -0.57
CA VAL A 52 -10.84 -4.89 0.33
C VAL A 52 -10.88 -3.61 -0.46
N LEU A 53 -11.84 -2.74 -0.16
CA LEU A 53 -11.85 -1.37 -0.63
C LEU A 53 -11.43 -0.45 0.51
N ILE A 54 -10.25 0.18 0.39
CA ILE A 54 -9.78 1.17 1.36
C ILE A 54 -10.40 2.52 1.02
N THR A 55 -11.04 3.15 2.00
CA THR A 55 -11.79 4.40 1.81
C THR A 55 -11.52 5.39 2.94
N ASP A 56 -11.90 6.64 2.71
CA ASP A 56 -12.05 7.67 3.74
C ASP A 56 -13.51 8.16 3.71
N SER A 57 -14.18 8.14 4.85
CA SER A 57 -15.56 8.64 5.00
C SER A 57 -15.80 10.06 4.45
N THR A 58 -14.77 10.91 4.46
CA THR A 58 -14.82 12.31 3.99
C THR A 58 -14.45 12.46 2.50
N CYS A 59 -14.06 11.37 1.84
CA CYS A 59 -13.57 11.37 0.47
C CYS A 59 -14.71 11.25 -0.55
N GLY A 60 -15.04 12.36 -1.22
CA GLY A 60 -16.06 12.39 -2.27
C GLY A 60 -15.79 11.43 -3.44
N LYS A 61 -14.51 11.25 -3.82
CA LYS A 61 -14.10 10.27 -4.85
C LYS A 61 -14.37 8.83 -4.42
N CYS A 62 -14.27 8.54 -3.13
CA CYS A 62 -14.54 7.23 -2.56
C CYS A 62 -16.04 6.92 -2.67
N LYS A 63 -16.90 7.89 -2.33
CA LYS A 63 -18.36 7.78 -2.53
C LYS A 63 -18.73 7.61 -4.00
N HIS A 64 -18.09 8.36 -4.90
CA HIS A 64 -18.34 8.23 -6.34
C HIS A 64 -17.96 6.84 -6.86
N PHE A 65 -16.77 6.34 -6.49
CA PHE A 65 -16.33 5.00 -6.88
C PHE A 65 -17.23 3.89 -6.33
N GLU A 66 -17.69 3.99 -5.07
CA GLU A 66 -18.65 3.03 -4.52
C GLU A 66 -19.95 3.00 -5.32
N THR A 67 -20.48 4.16 -5.71
CA THR A 67 -21.69 4.26 -6.57
C THR A 67 -21.43 3.65 -7.95
N PHE A 68 -20.29 3.98 -8.56
CA PHE A 68 -19.88 3.41 -9.83
C PHE A 68 -19.77 1.87 -9.76
N LEU A 69 -19.09 1.34 -8.74
CA LEU A 69 -18.92 -0.10 -8.55
C LEU A 69 -20.27 -0.81 -8.34
N LYS A 70 -21.18 -0.22 -7.55
CA LYS A 70 -22.55 -0.73 -7.35
C LYS A 70 -23.34 -0.82 -8.66
N ALA A 71 -23.11 0.09 -9.60
CA ALA A 71 -23.76 0.07 -10.91
C ALA A 71 -23.23 -1.05 -11.82
N GLN A 72 -22.07 -1.64 -11.52
CA GLN A 72 -21.48 -2.73 -12.31
C GLN A 72 -22.09 -4.10 -11.93
N THR A 73 -23.35 -4.36 -12.29
CA THR A 73 -24.11 -5.57 -11.86
C THR A 73 -23.35 -6.88 -12.12
N SER A 74 -22.69 -7.02 -13.27
CA SER A 74 -21.95 -8.23 -13.61
C SER A 74 -20.71 -8.45 -12.72
N THR A 75 -20.05 -7.35 -12.34
CA THR A 75 -18.89 -7.33 -11.46
C THR A 75 -19.31 -7.62 -10.02
N ILE A 76 -20.40 -7.00 -9.55
CA ILE A 76 -20.94 -7.25 -8.22
C ILE A 76 -21.39 -8.69 -8.04
N SER A 77 -22.07 -9.27 -9.03
CA SER A 77 -22.49 -10.67 -8.99
C SER A 77 -21.28 -11.60 -8.84
N PHE A 78 -20.21 -11.36 -9.61
CA PHE A 78 -18.96 -12.11 -9.48
C PHE A 78 -18.30 -11.90 -8.11
N LEU A 79 -18.17 -10.65 -7.66
CA LEU A 79 -17.58 -10.30 -6.38
C LEU A 79 -18.33 -10.92 -5.20
N ASN A 80 -19.66 -10.86 -5.17
CA ASN A 80 -20.47 -11.50 -4.12
C ASN A 80 -20.33 -13.03 -4.11
N LYS A 81 -20.15 -13.64 -5.29
CA LYS A 81 -19.98 -15.08 -5.43
C LYS A 81 -18.62 -15.54 -4.89
N GLU A 82 -17.54 -14.90 -5.34
CA GLU A 82 -16.17 -15.36 -5.12
C GLU A 82 -15.47 -14.70 -3.92
N TYR A 83 -15.96 -13.54 -3.44
CA TYR A 83 -15.32 -12.73 -2.42
C TYR A 83 -16.25 -12.40 -1.24
N ILE A 84 -15.65 -12.15 -0.08
CA ILE A 84 -16.22 -11.30 0.97
C ILE A 84 -15.81 -9.87 0.68
N LEU A 85 -16.79 -8.97 0.54
CA LEU A 85 -16.56 -7.55 0.29
C LEU A 85 -16.34 -6.85 1.63
N TYR A 86 -15.17 -6.25 1.82
CA TYR A 86 -14.82 -5.50 3.01
C TYR A 86 -14.50 -4.04 2.68
N LYS A 87 -15.09 -3.13 3.46
CA LYS A 87 -14.76 -1.70 3.39
C LYS A 87 -13.84 -1.33 4.55
N ALA A 88 -12.60 -1.04 4.23
CA ALA A 88 -11.58 -0.56 5.16
C ALA A 88 -11.60 0.97 5.22
N ASP A 89 -12.46 1.53 6.08
CA ASP A 89 -12.52 2.98 6.28
C ASP A 89 -11.42 3.45 7.25
N ILE A 90 -10.54 4.35 6.81
CA ILE A 90 -9.38 4.82 7.60
C ILE A 90 -9.76 5.68 8.81
N SER A 91 -11.04 6.09 8.91
CA SER A 91 -11.57 6.76 10.10
C SER A 91 -11.66 5.84 11.32
N ASN A 92 -11.64 4.52 11.13
CA ASN A 92 -11.60 3.53 12.20
C ASN A 92 -10.26 2.77 12.24
N THR A 93 -9.94 2.21 13.40
CA THR A 93 -8.65 1.56 13.67
C THR A 93 -8.38 0.36 12.76
N ASP A 94 -9.39 -0.46 12.48
CA ASP A 94 -9.22 -1.67 11.66
C ASP A 94 -8.97 -1.32 10.19
N GLY A 95 -9.77 -0.41 9.61
CA GLY A 95 -9.58 0.06 8.24
C GLY A 95 -8.25 0.80 8.06
N ARG A 96 -7.86 1.62 9.05
CA ARG A 96 -6.53 2.24 9.10
C ARG A 96 -5.42 1.19 9.12
N THR A 97 -5.53 0.17 9.95
CA THR A 97 -4.54 -0.92 10.02
C THR A 97 -4.35 -1.58 8.65
N VAL A 98 -5.41 -1.77 7.87
CA VAL A 98 -5.30 -2.32 6.52
C VAL A 98 -4.59 -1.36 5.56
N ALA A 99 -4.89 -0.06 5.62
CA ALA A 99 -4.18 0.96 4.83
C ALA A 99 -2.68 1.02 5.17
N GLU A 100 -2.34 0.84 6.44
CA GLU A 100 -0.96 0.78 6.91
C GLU A 100 -0.27 -0.51 6.46
N ILE A 101 -0.92 -1.67 6.55
CA ILE A 101 -0.37 -2.95 6.07
C ILE A 101 -0.04 -2.85 4.58
N THR A 102 -0.90 -2.24 3.78
CA THR A 102 -0.72 -2.13 2.32
C THR A 102 0.12 -0.91 1.90
N LYS A 103 0.54 -0.04 2.83
CA LYS A 103 1.17 1.25 2.48
C LYS A 103 0.34 2.01 1.42
N CYS A 104 -0.99 2.08 1.64
CA CYS A 104 -1.96 2.48 0.63
C CYS A 104 -1.66 3.89 0.06
N PRO A 105 -1.53 4.05 -1.27
CA PRO A 105 -1.03 5.30 -1.86
C PRO A 105 -2.11 6.38 -2.01
N SER A 106 -3.38 5.97 -2.06
CA SER A 106 -4.52 6.88 -2.27
C SER A 106 -5.84 6.23 -1.83
N TYR A 107 -6.92 7.01 -1.84
CA TYR A 107 -8.27 6.53 -1.55
C TYR A 107 -9.23 7.05 -2.64
N PRO A 108 -10.18 6.23 -3.12
CA PRO A 108 -10.37 4.83 -2.79
C PRO A 108 -9.26 3.96 -3.43
N PHE A 109 -8.98 2.78 -2.86
CA PHE A 109 -8.05 1.84 -3.49
C PHE A 109 -8.44 0.38 -3.20
N PRO A 110 -8.65 -0.44 -4.23
CA PRO A 110 -9.03 -1.84 -4.08
C PRO A 110 -7.81 -2.78 -3.95
N TYR A 111 -7.97 -3.83 -3.16
CA TYR A 111 -7.04 -4.93 -2.98
C TYR A 111 -7.79 -6.27 -3.01
N PHE A 112 -7.14 -7.29 -3.54
CA PHE A 112 -7.70 -8.63 -3.68
C PHE A 112 -6.81 -9.61 -2.93
N PHE A 113 -7.34 -10.22 -1.88
CA PHE A 113 -6.65 -11.23 -1.08
C PHE A 113 -7.31 -12.59 -1.25
N ASP A 114 -6.55 -13.67 -1.12
CA ASP A 114 -7.15 -14.98 -0.84
C ASP A 114 -7.60 -15.08 0.63
N TYR A 115 -8.32 -16.14 0.98
CA TYR A 115 -8.78 -16.37 2.35
C TYR A 115 -7.67 -16.68 3.37
N GLU A 116 -6.42 -16.85 2.91
CA GLU A 116 -5.25 -17.06 3.78
C GLU A 116 -4.48 -15.76 4.04
N GLY A 117 -4.88 -14.66 3.40
CA GLY A 117 -4.23 -13.35 3.54
C GLY A 117 -3.09 -13.12 2.55
N ASN A 118 -2.96 -13.90 1.48
CA ASN A 118 -2.05 -13.56 0.39
C ASN A 118 -2.66 -12.47 -0.50
N LEU A 119 -1.88 -11.45 -0.86
CA LEU A 119 -2.28 -10.43 -1.82
C LEU A 119 -2.16 -10.98 -3.25
N LEU A 120 -3.30 -11.12 -3.92
CA LEU A 120 -3.42 -11.63 -5.28
C LEU A 120 -3.21 -10.52 -6.31
N ALA A 121 -3.87 -9.37 -6.10
CA ALA A 121 -3.80 -8.19 -6.97
C ALA A 121 -4.19 -6.92 -6.21
N PHE A 122 -3.90 -5.76 -6.77
CA PHE A 122 -4.24 -4.45 -6.18
C PHE A 122 -4.33 -3.36 -7.25
N GLY A 123 -5.21 -2.38 -7.01
CA GLY A 123 -5.46 -1.30 -7.95
C GLY A 123 -6.62 -1.58 -8.90
N PHE A 124 -6.74 -0.74 -9.91
CA PHE A 124 -7.90 -0.73 -10.79
C PHE A 124 -7.61 -1.57 -12.04
N PRO A 125 -8.60 -2.35 -12.53
CA PRO A 125 -8.42 -3.05 -13.79
C PRO A 125 -8.35 -2.04 -14.94
N ASN A 126 -7.63 -2.41 -16.01
CA ASN A 126 -7.50 -1.56 -17.20
C ASN A 126 -8.75 -1.61 -18.11
N ASN A 127 -9.93 -1.36 -17.53
CA ASN A 127 -11.20 -1.31 -18.24
C ASN A 127 -12.24 -0.42 -17.54
N GLU A 128 -13.19 0.12 -18.30
CA GLU A 128 -14.21 1.06 -17.83
C GLU A 128 -15.30 0.45 -16.95
N ASN A 129 -15.42 -0.88 -16.91
CA ASN A 129 -16.51 -1.59 -16.21
C ASN A 129 -16.08 -2.24 -14.88
N PHE A 130 -14.86 -1.96 -14.43
CA PHE A 130 -14.24 -2.62 -13.27
C PHE A 130 -14.36 -4.15 -13.33
N ASN A 131 -14.16 -4.77 -14.50
CA ASN A 131 -14.22 -6.22 -14.63
C ASN A 131 -12.99 -6.84 -13.96
N VAL A 132 -13.22 -7.67 -12.94
CA VAL A 132 -12.20 -8.31 -12.11
C VAL A 132 -12.31 -9.84 -12.13
N ARG A 133 -12.97 -10.39 -13.16
CA ARG A 133 -13.04 -11.85 -13.37
C ARG A 133 -11.67 -12.47 -13.61
N ASN A 134 -10.79 -11.72 -14.28
CA ASN A 134 -9.38 -12.05 -14.42
C ASN A 134 -8.56 -10.99 -13.68
N LEU A 135 -7.84 -11.40 -12.63
CA LEU A 135 -7.00 -10.48 -11.86
C LEU A 135 -5.74 -10.05 -12.64
N ASP A 136 -5.38 -10.73 -13.73
CA ASP A 136 -4.31 -10.27 -14.63
C ASP A 136 -4.63 -8.94 -15.32
N ASP A 137 -5.90 -8.52 -15.31
CA ASP A 137 -6.31 -7.20 -15.83
C ASP A 137 -6.09 -6.08 -14.80
N VAL A 138 -5.86 -6.44 -13.53
CA VAL A 138 -5.53 -5.53 -12.42
C VAL A 138 -4.01 -5.37 -12.36
N LYS A 139 -3.47 -4.56 -13.27
CA LYS A 139 -2.03 -4.32 -13.40
C LYS A 139 -1.67 -2.88 -13.07
N ILE A 140 -0.52 -2.74 -12.43
CA ILE A 140 0.19 -1.47 -12.27
C ILE A 140 1.56 -1.62 -12.92
N ASP A 141 2.00 -0.59 -13.64
CA ASP A 141 3.36 -0.55 -14.16
C ASP A 141 4.39 -0.47 -13.02
N GLN A 142 5.55 -1.11 -13.17
CA GLN A 142 6.56 -1.18 -12.13
C GLN A 142 7.10 0.20 -11.72
N PHE A 143 7.27 1.13 -12.67
CA PHE A 143 7.70 2.50 -12.34
C PHE A 143 6.60 3.24 -11.59
N LYS A 144 5.35 3.15 -12.07
CA LYS A 144 4.20 3.73 -11.36
C LYS A 144 4.01 3.17 -9.97
N PHE A 145 4.26 1.87 -9.77
CA PHE A 145 4.29 1.26 -8.44
C PHE A 145 5.34 1.93 -7.55
N SER A 146 6.61 2.00 -8.00
CA SER A 146 7.69 2.61 -7.22
C SER A 146 7.42 4.09 -6.90
N GLU A 147 6.83 4.84 -7.84
CA GLU A 147 6.44 6.24 -7.67
C GLU A 147 5.32 6.43 -6.65
N LEU A 148 4.27 5.60 -6.70
CA LEU A 148 3.11 5.73 -5.83
C LEU A 148 3.41 5.23 -4.41
N TYR A 149 4.07 4.08 -4.30
CA TYR A 149 4.33 3.41 -3.03
C TYR A 149 5.62 3.88 -2.37
N ARG A 150 6.55 4.52 -3.09
CA ARG A 150 7.88 4.89 -2.56
C ARG A 150 8.62 3.69 -1.96
N LEU A 151 8.46 2.54 -2.60
CA LEU A 151 9.14 1.30 -2.24
C LEU A 151 10.02 0.86 -3.43
N PRO A 152 11.34 0.73 -3.25
CA PRO A 152 12.27 0.34 -4.31
C PRO A 152 12.29 -1.20 -4.51
N ILE A 153 11.12 -1.83 -4.62
CA ILE A 153 10.97 -3.29 -4.79
C ILE A 153 10.09 -3.62 -5.99
N THR A 154 10.14 -4.87 -6.44
CA THR A 154 9.24 -5.38 -7.47
C THR A 154 7.80 -5.50 -6.96
N ILE A 155 6.83 -5.49 -7.87
CA ILE A 155 5.42 -5.73 -7.55
C ILE A 155 5.20 -7.09 -6.87
N GLU A 156 5.91 -8.14 -7.28
CA GLU A 156 5.80 -9.46 -6.65
C GLU A 156 6.36 -9.47 -5.22
N ASN A 157 7.50 -8.81 -4.99
CA ASN A 157 8.04 -8.63 -3.64
C ASN A 157 7.09 -7.82 -2.77
N TYR A 158 6.41 -6.81 -3.33
CA TYR A 158 5.39 -6.07 -2.60
C TYR A 158 4.17 -6.93 -2.24
N LYS A 159 3.68 -7.77 -3.16
CA LYS A 159 2.60 -8.73 -2.86
C LYS A 159 3.01 -9.68 -1.73
N GLU A 160 4.23 -10.21 -1.77
CA GLU A 160 4.75 -11.06 -0.69
C GLU A 160 4.86 -10.28 0.64
N LEU A 161 5.42 -9.08 0.61
CA LEU A 161 5.56 -8.17 1.76
C LEU A 161 4.21 -7.95 2.46
N VAL A 162 3.19 -7.54 1.69
CA VAL A 162 1.84 -7.29 2.20
C VAL A 162 1.21 -8.59 2.72
N SER A 163 1.42 -9.71 2.03
CA SER A 163 0.91 -11.02 2.45
C SER A 163 1.47 -11.44 3.81
N LEU A 164 2.78 -11.27 4.01
CA LEU A 164 3.45 -11.58 5.28
C LEU A 164 2.91 -10.71 6.41
N ASN A 165 2.76 -9.40 6.17
CA ASN A 165 2.24 -8.45 7.16
C ASN A 165 0.77 -8.72 7.50
N MET A 166 -0.08 -9.02 6.50
CA MET A 166 -1.48 -9.39 6.72
C MET A 166 -1.57 -10.67 7.56
N LYS A 167 -0.86 -11.74 7.17
CA LYS A 167 -0.84 -13.02 7.91
C LYS A 167 -0.35 -12.85 9.34
N ALA A 168 0.68 -12.04 9.56
CA ALA A 168 1.17 -11.73 10.90
C ALA A 168 0.08 -11.09 11.76
N THR A 169 -0.62 -10.08 11.24
CA THR A 169 -1.70 -9.37 11.94
C THR A 169 -2.88 -10.27 12.28
N LEU A 170 -3.25 -11.18 11.38
CA LEU A 170 -4.31 -12.16 11.63
C LEU A 170 -3.95 -13.11 12.79
N LEU A 171 -2.67 -13.41 12.99
CA LEU A 171 -2.17 -14.28 14.07
C LEU A 171 -1.99 -13.59 15.44
N MET A 172 -1.83 -12.27 15.49
CA MET A 172 -1.40 -11.55 16.71
C MET A 172 -2.34 -11.64 17.94
N SER A 173 -3.65 -11.83 17.77
CA SER A 173 -4.59 -11.90 18.90
C SER A 173 -4.79 -13.30 19.48
N ARG A 174 -4.04 -14.28 19.00
CA ARG A 174 -4.23 -15.68 19.38
C ARG A 174 -3.32 -16.02 20.57
N ASP A 175 -3.11 -17.31 20.76
CA ASP A 175 -2.21 -17.88 21.76
C ASP A 175 -0.74 -17.42 21.57
N GLN A 176 0.09 -17.67 22.58
CA GLN A 176 1.48 -17.26 22.60
C GLN A 176 2.31 -17.83 21.43
N SER A 177 2.02 -19.06 20.97
CA SER A 177 2.70 -19.67 19.82
C SER A 177 2.38 -18.92 18.53
N SER A 178 1.11 -18.53 18.34
CA SER A 178 0.69 -17.72 17.21
C SER A 178 1.37 -16.33 17.18
N LYS A 179 1.58 -15.71 18.34
CA LYS A 179 2.31 -14.43 18.43
C LYS A 179 3.77 -14.58 18.00
N ILE A 180 4.44 -15.67 18.38
CA ILE A 180 5.81 -15.97 17.94
C ILE A 180 5.87 -16.18 16.42
N LYS A 181 4.88 -16.87 15.85
CA LYS A 181 4.76 -17.04 14.39
C LYS A 181 4.54 -15.70 13.69
N ALA A 182 3.65 -14.85 14.22
CA ALA A 182 3.40 -13.51 13.70
C ALA A 182 4.69 -12.68 13.68
N PHE A 183 5.46 -12.72 14.77
CA PHE A 183 6.73 -12.01 14.86
C PHE A 183 7.71 -12.44 13.77
N ARG A 184 7.87 -13.74 13.52
CA ARG A 184 8.73 -14.24 12.44
C ARG A 184 8.28 -13.78 11.05
N LEU A 185 6.97 -13.62 10.83
CA LEU A 185 6.44 -13.10 9.57
C LEU A 185 6.76 -11.61 9.38
N PHE A 186 6.68 -10.79 10.43
CA PHE A 186 7.13 -9.39 10.38
C PHE A 186 8.64 -9.27 10.09
N GLN A 187 9.45 -10.15 10.68
CA GLN A 187 10.89 -10.20 10.38
C GLN A 187 11.16 -10.51 8.91
N LYS A 188 10.47 -11.51 8.34
CA LYS A 188 10.58 -11.84 6.92
C LYS A 188 10.13 -10.67 6.03
N SER A 189 9.07 -9.95 6.41
CA SER A 189 8.61 -8.80 5.64
C SER A 189 9.65 -7.67 5.64
N LEU A 190 10.35 -7.43 6.75
CA LEU A 190 11.47 -6.50 6.83
C LEU A 190 12.69 -6.89 5.99
N ASP A 191 12.85 -8.16 5.67
CA ASP A 191 13.92 -8.64 4.80
C ASP A 191 13.60 -8.37 3.32
N ILE A 192 12.33 -8.16 2.97
CA ILE A 192 11.90 -7.71 1.65
C ILE A 192 12.03 -6.19 1.52
N ALA A 193 11.38 -5.43 2.42
CA ALA A 193 11.46 -3.97 2.46
C ALA A 193 11.04 -3.42 3.82
N ALA A 194 11.69 -2.34 4.23
CA ALA A 194 11.36 -1.60 5.45
C ALA A 194 10.37 -0.47 5.15
N TYR A 195 9.36 -0.31 6.01
CA TYR A 195 8.47 0.85 6.05
C TYR A 195 7.81 0.95 7.45
N PRO A 196 7.13 2.05 7.82
CA PRO A 196 6.81 2.32 9.22
C PRO A 196 6.02 1.21 9.93
N TYR A 197 5.09 0.56 9.23
CA TYR A 197 4.28 -0.51 9.82
C TYR A 197 5.13 -1.71 10.29
N ASN A 198 5.90 -2.33 9.39
CA ASN A 198 6.65 -3.54 9.75
C ASN A 198 7.88 -3.25 10.63
N LEU A 199 8.46 -2.05 10.52
CA LEU A 199 9.50 -1.57 11.43
C LEU A 199 8.97 -1.49 12.86
N SER A 200 7.84 -0.81 13.06
CA SER A 200 7.26 -0.66 14.40
C SER A 200 6.75 -2.00 14.96
N LYS A 201 6.03 -2.81 14.16
CA LYS A 201 5.58 -4.14 14.63
C LYS A 201 6.76 -5.04 15.03
N THR A 202 7.89 -4.96 14.34
CA THR A 202 9.08 -5.74 14.73
C THR A 202 9.75 -5.16 15.97
N SER A 203 9.96 -3.84 16.04
CA SER A 203 10.59 -3.16 17.18
C SER A 203 9.85 -3.43 18.49
N ASN A 204 8.53 -3.26 18.50
CA ASN A 204 7.68 -3.50 19.67
C ASN A 204 7.74 -4.95 20.18
N ASN A 205 7.90 -5.91 19.27
CA ASN A 205 8.03 -7.33 19.63
C ASN A 205 9.44 -7.67 20.16
N LEU A 206 10.51 -7.07 19.60
CA LEU A 206 11.88 -7.26 20.09
C LEU A 206 12.05 -6.74 21.51
N GLN A 207 11.50 -5.56 21.82
CA GLN A 207 11.52 -5.00 23.17
C GLN A 207 10.83 -5.94 24.18
N LYS A 208 9.65 -6.46 23.83
CA LYS A 208 8.90 -7.40 24.67
C LYS A 208 9.63 -8.72 24.92
N LEU A 209 10.46 -9.16 23.99
CA LEU A 209 11.25 -10.38 24.09
C LEU A 209 12.66 -10.14 24.68
N ASN A 210 13.00 -8.90 25.04
CA ASN A 210 14.33 -8.48 25.47
C ASN A 210 15.46 -8.90 24.49
N MET A 211 15.14 -8.93 23.19
CA MET A 211 16.07 -9.33 22.15
C MET A 211 16.70 -8.09 21.50
N GLN A 212 18.01 -7.96 21.57
CA GLN A 212 18.74 -6.95 20.81
C GLN A 212 19.12 -7.49 19.44
N ASN A 213 18.86 -6.69 18.39
CA ASN A 213 19.31 -7.01 17.04
C ASN A 213 19.78 -5.72 16.35
N LEU A 214 21.10 -5.58 16.28
CA LEU A 214 21.78 -4.43 15.70
C LEU A 214 21.42 -4.20 14.23
N ASN A 215 21.12 -5.25 13.47
CA ASN A 215 20.73 -5.11 12.06
C ASN A 215 19.34 -4.46 11.91
N TYR A 216 18.39 -4.78 12.81
CA TYR A 216 17.08 -4.13 12.77
C TYR A 216 17.13 -2.68 13.24
N ARG A 217 17.92 -2.36 14.27
CA ARG A 217 18.14 -0.96 14.66
C ARG A 217 18.70 -0.14 13.49
N LYS A 218 19.72 -0.65 12.80
CA LYS A 218 20.24 0.01 11.59
C LYS A 218 19.19 0.21 10.51
N LYS A 219 18.32 -0.78 10.24
CA LYS A 219 17.21 -0.64 9.26
C LYS A 219 16.19 0.42 9.67
N ILE A 220 15.94 0.58 10.97
CA ILE A 220 15.08 1.63 11.52
C ILE A 220 15.75 3.00 11.37
N ASP A 221 16.98 3.11 11.84
CA ASP A 221 17.75 4.37 11.86
C ASP A 221 18.09 4.87 10.45
N SER A 222 18.11 3.98 9.44
CA SER A 222 18.35 4.33 8.04
C SER A 222 17.08 4.59 7.22
N TYR A 223 15.88 4.44 7.81
CA TYR A 223 14.64 4.61 7.06
C TYR A 223 14.31 6.10 6.85
N GLU A 224 14.30 6.55 5.60
CA GLU A 224 13.89 7.90 5.25
C GLU A 224 12.36 8.00 5.20
N VAL A 225 11.79 8.79 6.12
CA VAL A 225 10.35 9.00 6.17
C VAL A 225 9.89 9.91 5.03
N THR A 226 8.96 9.41 4.22
CA THR A 226 8.41 10.16 3.08
C THR A 226 7.20 11.02 3.46
N ALA A 227 6.85 12.01 2.64
CA ALA A 227 5.60 12.76 2.81
C ALA A 227 4.35 11.85 2.77
N SER A 228 4.38 10.81 1.93
CA SER A 228 3.33 9.79 1.87
C SER A 228 3.21 9.02 3.18
N ASP A 229 4.34 8.68 3.84
CA ASP A 229 4.33 8.05 5.16
C ASP A 229 3.71 8.98 6.20
N LYS A 230 4.17 10.23 6.27
CA LYS A 230 3.60 11.23 7.20
C LYS A 230 2.08 11.35 7.03
N LYS A 231 1.58 11.34 5.79
CA LYS A 231 0.15 11.40 5.51
C LYS A 231 -0.59 10.13 5.91
N LEU A 232 -0.06 8.95 5.58
CA LEU A 232 -0.70 7.65 5.86
C LEU A 232 -0.77 7.37 7.36
N TYR A 233 0.31 7.65 8.08
CA TYR A 233 0.48 7.35 9.51
C TYR A 233 0.09 8.53 10.42
N LYS A 234 -0.47 9.62 9.88
CA LYS A 234 -1.03 10.72 10.68
C LYS A 234 -2.14 10.21 11.59
N ASN A 235 -2.14 10.58 12.87
CA ASN A 235 -3.07 10.13 13.90
C ASN A 235 -3.06 8.60 14.10
N SER A 236 -1.95 7.93 13.78
CA SER A 236 -1.76 6.51 14.07
C SER A 236 -0.86 6.31 15.29
N GLU A 237 -0.81 5.08 15.81
CA GLU A 237 0.19 4.71 16.84
C GLU A 237 1.65 4.85 16.38
N TYR A 238 1.87 5.15 15.10
CA TYR A 238 3.19 5.32 14.47
C TYR A 238 3.53 6.78 14.19
N GLU A 239 2.68 7.74 14.57
CA GLU A 239 2.90 9.16 14.25
C GLU A 239 4.24 9.69 14.78
N GLU A 240 4.62 9.32 16.01
CA GLU A 240 5.92 9.69 16.60
C GLU A 240 7.11 9.11 15.80
N PHE A 241 6.96 7.87 15.33
CA PHE A 241 7.98 7.23 14.50
C PHE A 241 8.19 7.99 13.18
N VAL A 242 7.10 8.41 12.53
CA VAL A 242 7.16 9.14 11.24
C VAL A 242 7.35 10.66 11.39
N SER A 243 7.22 11.22 12.59
CA SER A 243 7.47 12.63 12.85
C SER A 243 8.93 12.94 13.17
N SER A 244 9.69 11.94 13.63
CA SER A 244 11.11 12.07 13.88
C SER A 244 11.89 12.45 12.60
N GLU A 245 12.70 13.50 12.68
CA GLU A 245 13.69 13.80 11.64
C GLU A 245 14.78 12.74 11.72
N VAL A 246 14.64 11.68 10.93
CA VAL A 246 15.73 10.73 10.75
C VAL A 246 16.78 11.43 9.91
N ASN A 247 17.91 11.78 10.53
CA ASN A 247 19.10 12.22 9.80
C ASN A 247 19.47 11.11 8.82
N PRO A 248 19.52 11.37 7.50
CA PRO A 248 19.91 10.36 6.53
C PRO A 248 21.27 9.81 6.92
N ILE A 249 21.32 8.54 7.34
CA ILE A 249 22.59 7.84 7.42
C ILE A 249 23.09 7.78 5.99
N GLU A 250 24.26 8.36 5.75
CA GLU A 250 24.94 8.40 4.45
C GLU A 250 25.23 6.96 3.99
N MET A 251 24.22 6.29 3.42
CA MET A 251 24.40 5.01 2.77
C MET A 251 25.30 5.24 1.57
N ALA A 252 26.21 4.29 1.31
CA ALA A 252 27.03 4.32 0.11
C ALA A 252 26.09 4.44 -1.12
N THR A 253 26.05 5.61 -1.73
CA THR A 253 25.24 5.88 -2.91
C THR A 253 25.93 5.28 -4.12
N VAL A 254 25.17 4.61 -4.98
CA VAL A 254 25.66 4.05 -6.26
C VAL A 254 25.91 5.13 -7.31
N TYR A 255 25.26 6.27 -7.14
CA TYR A 255 25.43 7.46 -7.96
C TYR A 255 25.13 8.71 -7.13
N SER A 256 25.80 9.81 -7.49
CA SER A 256 25.48 11.14 -7.00
C SER A 256 24.64 11.90 -8.02
N ILE A 257 23.87 12.88 -7.53
CA ILE A 257 23.18 13.86 -8.37
C ILE A 257 23.73 15.23 -7.98
N ASP A 258 24.08 16.05 -8.98
CA ASP A 258 24.64 17.40 -8.80
C ASP A 258 23.78 18.29 -7.88
N LYS A 259 22.45 18.19 -8.02
CA LYS A 259 21.48 18.93 -7.21
C LYS A 259 20.20 18.13 -7.01
N ARG A 260 19.63 18.18 -5.80
CA ARG A 260 18.30 17.60 -5.51
C ARG A 260 17.16 18.50 -5.96
N THR A 261 17.39 19.81 -6.00
CA THR A 261 16.39 20.81 -6.39
C THR A 261 17.02 21.81 -7.35
N GLN A 262 16.29 22.14 -8.42
CA GLN A 262 16.62 23.26 -9.30
C GLN A 262 15.49 24.29 -9.29
N ASP A 263 15.76 25.49 -8.78
CA ASP A 263 14.85 26.62 -8.88
C ASP A 263 14.92 27.22 -10.29
N LEU A 264 13.76 27.30 -10.95
CA LEU A 264 13.61 27.86 -12.29
C LEU A 264 13.29 29.36 -12.25
N GLY A 265 13.04 29.92 -11.07
CA GLY A 265 12.68 31.32 -10.86
C GLY A 265 11.26 31.65 -11.31
N ASN A 266 11.07 32.88 -11.78
CA ASN A 266 9.82 33.29 -12.41
C ASN A 266 9.81 32.83 -13.88
N ILE A 267 8.77 32.11 -14.28
CA ILE A 267 8.57 31.63 -15.66
C ILE A 267 7.20 32.06 -16.15
N GLU A 268 7.02 32.12 -17.47
CA GLU A 268 5.74 32.54 -18.06
C GLU A 268 4.81 31.35 -18.32
N LEU A 269 3.50 31.58 -18.16
CA LEU A 269 2.47 30.60 -18.49
C LEU A 269 2.61 30.12 -19.95
N SER A 270 2.44 28.80 -20.18
CA SER A 270 2.53 28.15 -21.49
C SER A 270 3.88 28.29 -22.22
N LYS A 271 4.90 28.94 -21.64
CA LYS A 271 6.25 29.01 -22.24
C LYS A 271 7.15 27.87 -21.72
N PRO A 272 7.85 27.14 -22.61
CA PRO A 272 8.73 26.05 -22.20
C PRO A 272 9.97 26.59 -21.47
N ARG A 273 10.29 25.99 -20.31
CA ARG A 273 11.51 26.24 -19.54
C ARG A 273 12.37 24.97 -19.47
N LYS A 274 13.63 25.08 -19.89
CA LYS A 274 14.61 23.98 -19.81
C LYS A 274 15.24 23.88 -18.43
N PHE A 275 15.58 22.67 -18.02
CA PHE A 275 16.34 22.37 -16.80
C PHE A 275 17.13 21.06 -17.00
N ASN A 276 18.08 20.77 -16.10
CA ASN A 276 18.90 19.57 -16.18
C ASN A 276 19.36 19.06 -14.82
N PHE A 277 19.58 17.75 -14.72
CA PHE A 277 20.25 17.10 -13.59
C PHE A 277 21.39 16.24 -14.13
N THR A 278 22.51 16.23 -13.41
CA THR A 278 23.68 15.41 -13.75
C THR A 278 23.76 14.25 -12.78
N ILE A 279 23.80 13.04 -13.32
CA ILE A 279 23.96 11.80 -12.55
C ILE A 279 25.37 11.28 -12.77
N THR A 280 26.14 11.15 -11.70
CA THR A 280 27.52 10.62 -11.75
C THR A 280 27.57 9.26 -11.09
N ASN A 281 28.09 8.26 -11.80
CA ASN A 281 28.23 6.91 -11.25
C ASN A 281 29.39 6.84 -10.26
N THR A 282 29.07 6.64 -8.99
CA THR A 282 30.03 6.50 -7.88
C THR A 282 30.30 5.05 -7.52
N SER A 283 29.63 4.10 -8.19
CA SER A 283 29.78 2.67 -7.98
C SER A 283 30.95 2.07 -8.79
N LYS A 284 31.21 0.78 -8.55
CA LYS A 284 32.21 -0.01 -9.27
C LYS A 284 31.67 -0.68 -10.54
N THR A 285 30.37 -0.58 -10.81
CA THR A 285 29.69 -1.25 -11.92
C THR A 285 29.00 -0.24 -12.82
N ASN A 286 28.70 -0.61 -14.06
CA ASN A 286 27.94 0.24 -14.96
C ASN A 286 26.49 0.44 -14.46
N ILE A 287 25.94 1.63 -14.65
CA ILE A 287 24.54 1.97 -14.31
C ILE A 287 23.84 2.49 -15.56
N THR A 288 22.55 2.21 -15.73
CA THR A 288 21.72 2.73 -16.83
C THR A 288 20.51 3.44 -16.26
N ILE A 289 20.16 4.61 -16.80
CA ILE A 289 18.88 5.25 -16.55
C ILE A 289 17.81 4.51 -17.37
N LYS A 290 16.90 3.82 -16.67
CA LYS A 290 15.82 3.03 -17.29
C LYS A 290 14.65 3.90 -17.71
N ASN A 291 14.29 4.88 -16.89
CA ASN A 291 13.16 5.75 -17.14
C ASN A 291 13.31 7.08 -16.39
N VAL A 292 12.68 8.13 -16.90
CA VAL A 292 12.54 9.42 -16.22
C VAL A 292 11.08 9.85 -16.35
N THR A 293 10.42 10.07 -15.22
CA THR A 293 8.97 10.28 -15.17
C THR A 293 8.57 11.44 -14.27
N HIS A 294 7.39 11.96 -14.53
CA HIS A 294 6.68 12.92 -13.70
C HIS A 294 5.18 12.54 -13.66
N ILE A 295 4.44 13.12 -12.71
CA ILE A 295 3.01 12.83 -12.52
C ILE A 295 2.14 13.46 -13.62
N CYS A 296 2.51 14.62 -14.17
CA CYS A 296 1.86 15.21 -15.36
C CYS A 296 2.71 15.18 -16.62
N ASP A 297 2.04 15.22 -17.78
CA ASP A 297 2.68 15.34 -19.10
C ASP A 297 3.20 16.76 -19.40
N CYS A 298 3.14 17.64 -18.40
CA CYS A 298 3.65 19.00 -18.41
C CYS A 298 5.19 19.09 -18.55
N ILE A 299 5.91 17.97 -18.40
CA ILE A 299 7.36 17.90 -18.54
C ILE A 299 7.73 16.84 -19.58
N LYS A 300 8.56 17.23 -20.55
CA LYS A 300 9.17 16.30 -21.51
C LYS A 300 10.63 16.06 -21.13
N PHE A 301 11.05 14.80 -21.07
CA PHE A 301 12.40 14.42 -20.67
C PHE A 301 13.22 13.87 -21.84
N THR A 302 14.52 14.14 -21.82
CA THR A 302 15.53 13.52 -22.68
C THR A 302 16.75 13.14 -21.84
N TRP A 303 17.27 11.92 -22.03
CA TRP A 303 18.44 11.43 -21.29
C TRP A 303 19.20 10.39 -22.13
N SER A 304 20.46 10.14 -21.76
CA SER A 304 21.24 9.09 -22.41
C SER A 304 20.74 7.70 -21.99
N LYS A 305 20.45 6.85 -22.97
CA LYS A 305 20.14 5.42 -22.75
C LYS A 305 21.39 4.53 -22.69
N THR A 306 22.58 5.13 -22.78
CA THR A 306 23.85 4.39 -22.67
C THR A 306 24.16 4.06 -21.23
N LYS A 307 24.99 3.03 -21.03
CA LYS A 307 25.57 2.72 -19.72
C LYS A 307 26.48 3.88 -19.28
N ILE A 308 26.32 4.31 -18.03
CA ILE A 308 27.19 5.23 -17.31
C ILE A 308 28.26 4.38 -16.62
N ARG A 309 29.51 4.42 -17.08
CA ARG A 309 30.60 3.63 -16.46
C ARG A 309 31.03 4.23 -15.11
N PRO A 310 31.78 3.50 -14.27
CA PRO A 310 32.32 4.07 -13.04
C PRO A 310 33.02 5.42 -13.28
N LYS A 311 32.68 6.42 -12.47
CA LYS A 311 33.16 7.81 -12.55
C LYS A 311 32.69 8.62 -13.76
N GLU A 312 31.94 8.04 -14.70
CA GLU A 312 31.29 8.80 -15.77
C GLU A 312 29.96 9.40 -15.29
N TYR A 313 29.42 10.32 -16.10
CA TYR A 313 28.15 10.98 -15.83
C TYR A 313 27.20 10.91 -17.04
N ALA A 314 25.92 11.10 -16.78
CA ALA A 314 24.90 11.35 -17.80
C ALA A 314 23.99 12.50 -17.36
N GLU A 315 23.43 13.21 -18.35
CA GLU A 315 22.46 14.26 -18.11
C GLU A 315 21.02 13.76 -18.30
N VAL A 316 20.17 14.19 -17.39
CA VAL A 316 18.72 14.15 -17.52
C VAL A 316 18.25 15.57 -17.81
N ASN A 317 17.85 15.80 -19.04
CA ASN A 317 17.35 17.09 -19.53
C ASN A 317 15.82 17.09 -19.52
N GLY A 318 15.23 18.22 -19.15
CA GLY A 318 13.78 18.37 -19.10
C GLY A 318 13.31 19.70 -19.67
N VAL A 319 12.10 19.69 -20.25
CA VAL A 319 11.39 20.88 -20.71
C VAL A 319 10.04 20.93 -19.99
N PHE A 320 9.89 21.88 -19.08
CA PHE A 320 8.64 22.12 -18.35
C PHE A 320 7.80 23.19 -19.06
N THR A 321 6.53 22.88 -19.32
CA THR A 321 5.55 23.82 -19.86
C THR A 321 4.40 23.96 -18.84
N PRO A 322 4.29 25.10 -18.13
CA PRO A 322 3.26 25.30 -17.12
C PRO A 322 1.88 25.59 -17.75
N PHE A 323 0.83 25.10 -17.09
CA PHE A 323 -0.58 25.32 -17.48
C PHE A 323 -1.41 26.05 -16.42
N ILE A 324 -0.82 26.34 -15.26
CA ILE A 324 -1.48 26.96 -14.11
C ILE A 324 -0.51 27.98 -13.51
N ASP A 325 -1.02 29.17 -13.19
CA ASP A 325 -0.26 30.24 -12.54
C ASP A 325 0.03 29.96 -11.07
N GLY A 326 1.07 30.62 -10.53
CA GLY A 326 1.45 30.54 -9.11
C GLY A 326 2.67 29.68 -8.82
N ALA A 327 2.94 29.49 -7.53
CA ALA A 327 4.09 28.73 -7.06
C ALA A 327 3.96 27.25 -7.41
N PHE A 328 5.07 26.63 -7.82
CA PHE A 328 5.11 25.20 -8.11
C PHE A 328 6.32 24.53 -7.44
N SER A 329 6.11 23.24 -7.13
CA SER A 329 7.16 22.28 -6.83
C SER A 329 6.80 20.98 -7.55
N LYS A 330 7.65 20.51 -8.46
CA LYS A 330 7.42 19.30 -9.25
C LYS A 330 8.47 18.25 -8.91
N GLU A 331 8.00 17.07 -8.51
CA GLU A 331 8.82 15.88 -8.27
C GLU A 331 9.11 15.12 -9.57
N ILE A 332 10.37 14.79 -9.82
CA ILE A 332 10.81 14.03 -10.98
C ILE A 332 11.46 12.76 -10.48
N PHE A 333 11.07 11.62 -11.06
CA PHE A 333 11.59 10.31 -10.70
C PHE A 333 12.59 9.85 -11.75
N ILE A 334 13.78 9.51 -11.29
CA ILE A 334 14.84 8.95 -12.11
C ILE A 334 14.99 7.49 -11.72
N HIS A 335 14.71 6.59 -12.65
CA HIS A 335 14.76 5.15 -12.44
C HIS A 335 16.04 4.56 -13.04
N THR A 336 16.73 3.68 -12.29
CA THR A 336 17.99 3.04 -12.70
C THR A 336 17.96 1.52 -12.53
N ASP A 337 18.92 0.80 -13.11
CA ASP A 337 19.14 -0.64 -12.83
C ASP A 337 20.08 -0.92 -11.65
N SER A 338 20.49 0.10 -10.90
CA SER A 338 21.29 -0.10 -9.70
C SER A 338 20.43 -0.59 -8.52
N TYR A 339 21.08 -0.94 -7.40
CA TYR A 339 20.35 -1.25 -6.14
C TYR A 339 19.63 -0.04 -5.54
N GLN A 340 19.84 1.16 -6.10
CA GLN A 340 19.05 2.37 -5.83
C GLN A 340 18.17 2.64 -7.06
N PRO A 341 17.08 1.85 -7.23
CA PRO A 341 16.36 1.77 -8.49
C PRO A 341 15.56 3.04 -8.80
N MET A 342 15.34 3.92 -7.83
CA MET A 342 14.64 5.19 -8.02
C MET A 342 15.27 6.28 -7.14
N THR A 343 15.42 7.48 -7.70
CA THR A 343 15.75 8.70 -6.95
C THR A 343 14.78 9.81 -7.34
N THR A 344 14.42 10.66 -6.37
CA THR A 344 13.56 11.83 -6.59
C THR A 344 14.40 13.11 -6.63
N VAL A 345 14.13 13.97 -7.62
CA VAL A 345 14.65 15.34 -7.72
C VAL A 345 13.50 16.32 -7.96
N PHE A 346 13.74 17.61 -7.75
CA PHE A 346 12.69 18.63 -7.74
C PHE A 346 13.01 19.80 -8.67
N ILE A 347 12.00 20.34 -9.33
CA ILE A 347 12.05 21.70 -9.88
C ILE A 347 11.07 22.59 -9.13
N THR A 348 11.48 23.81 -8.82
CA THR A 348 10.65 24.80 -8.11
C THR A 348 10.62 26.13 -8.87
N GLY A 349 9.67 26.99 -8.53
CA GLY A 349 9.59 28.34 -9.10
C GLY A 349 8.19 28.93 -8.97
N THR A 350 7.95 30.01 -9.72
CA THR A 350 6.62 30.67 -9.80
C THR A 350 6.27 30.93 -11.26
N VAL A 351 5.05 30.57 -11.66
CA VAL A 351 4.48 30.94 -12.95
C VAL A 351 3.80 32.30 -12.82
N LYS A 352 4.15 33.25 -13.69
CA LYS A 352 3.63 34.63 -13.71
C LYS A 352 3.29 35.10 -15.11
#